data_AF-A0A815HW16-F1
#
_entry.id   AF-A0A815HW16-F1
#
_cell.length_a   1.000
_cell.length_b   1.000
_cell.length_c   1.000
_cell.angle_alpha   90.00
_cell.angle_beta   90.00
_cell.angle_gamma   90.00
#
_symmetry.space_group_name_H-M   'P 1'
#
loop_
_entity.id
_entity.type
_entity.pdbx_description
1 polymer ?
#
loop_
_entity_poly.entity_id
_entity_poly.type
_entity_poly.pdbx_seq_one_letter_code
_entity_poly.pdbx_strand_id
1 'polypeptide(L)'
;TDYVQNGSSILEILIDGEKFNIKLTLNKVYKPLTEKVKEELAKLKVFFMFMGDTKSPNKKQQFRSEIILHPEWNCIYDVGHIYWTGSLQDGRDRGKFHYFCPIGWKRYAFYVTDNFDEKFKGWSIGYHGTKFAYGLSILLSGLAPGIKAVLGEGISISQSIIYASHPRYAEVKRIESKDERNFFLNGKYVQFVLQCRVLSKNIKEVGPESLGARGIAIDPNLSNDVMECVVDTQDKGIMDFNDPDSTIVCTGLMIRVTDNHPGLLPESQWWYSSHICNHKECCCVGIDLSELMKQRINGVKCNFIYE
;
A
#
# COMPACT_ATOMS: atom_id res chain seq x y z
N THR A 1 -24.93 22.00 9.24
CA THR A 1 -25.47 21.20 10.37
C THR A 1 -24.66 19.94 10.38
N ASP A 2 -23.56 20.00 11.12
CA ASP A 2 -22.37 19.24 10.81
C ASP A 2 -22.36 17.99 11.68
N TYR A 3 -22.64 16.85 11.06
CA TYR A 3 -22.46 15.55 11.68
C TYR A 3 -21.08 15.01 11.32
N VAL A 4 -20.05 15.48 12.04
CA VAL A 4 -18.79 14.75 12.17
C VAL A 4 -19.00 13.71 13.27
N GLN A 5 -19.08 12.43 12.92
CA GLN A 5 -19.08 11.36 13.92
C GLN A 5 -17.65 11.11 14.45
N ASN A 6 -17.53 10.99 15.77
CA ASN A 6 -16.34 10.49 16.48
C ASN A 6 -15.89 9.15 15.89
N GLY A 7 -14.62 9.02 15.50
CA GLY A 7 -14.20 7.74 14.94
C GLY A 7 -12.79 7.58 14.40
N SER A 8 -11.77 8.35 14.84
CA SER A 8 -10.35 7.98 14.70
C SER A 8 -9.48 8.84 15.61
N SER A 9 -8.58 8.22 16.38
CA SER A 9 -7.51 8.92 17.09
C SER A 9 -6.25 8.09 16.98
N ILE A 10 -5.14 8.71 16.58
CA ILE A 10 -3.83 8.06 16.54
C ILE A 10 -3.16 8.28 17.90
N LEU A 11 -2.85 7.20 18.60
CA LEU A 11 -2.10 7.26 19.84
C LEU A 11 -0.60 7.15 19.53
N GLU A 12 0.09 8.28 19.55
CA GLU A 12 1.55 8.32 19.43
C GLU A 12 2.20 8.12 20.81
N ILE A 13 2.96 7.04 20.98
CA ILE A 13 3.72 6.80 22.21
C ILE A 13 5.20 6.96 21.87
N LEU A 14 5.81 8.05 22.32
CA LEU A 14 7.27 8.21 22.37
C LEU A 14 7.83 7.30 23.46
N ILE A 15 8.61 6.29 23.10
CA ILE A 15 9.27 5.39 24.05
C ILE A 15 10.78 5.59 23.94
N ASP A 16 11.37 6.04 25.04
CA ASP A 16 12.79 6.35 25.14
C ASP A 16 13.63 5.08 25.44
N GLY A 17 14.64 4.86 24.61
CA GLY A 17 15.97 4.39 25.00
C GLY A 17 16.24 2.95 25.47
N GLU A 18 15.31 2.19 26.07
CA GLU A 18 15.65 0.90 26.67
C GLU A 18 14.91 -0.30 26.06
N LYS A 19 15.53 -1.50 26.13
CA LYS A 19 14.95 -2.78 25.66
C LYS A 19 13.61 -3.03 26.35
N PHE A 20 12.54 -2.52 25.74
CA PHE A 20 11.23 -2.47 26.35
C PHE A 20 10.31 -3.57 25.81
N ASN A 21 9.65 -4.26 26.73
CA ASN A 21 8.58 -5.19 26.39
C ASN A 21 7.33 -4.38 26.02
N ILE A 22 7.10 -4.15 24.73
CA ILE A 22 5.98 -3.37 24.16
C ILE A 22 4.62 -3.78 24.76
N LYS A 23 4.44 -5.06 25.08
CA LYS A 23 3.22 -5.59 25.70
C LYS A 23 2.94 -5.00 27.10
N LEU A 24 3.99 -4.72 27.87
CA LEU A 24 3.88 -4.11 29.20
C LEU A 24 3.49 -2.63 29.13
N THR A 25 3.99 -1.87 28.15
CA THR A 25 3.66 -0.45 27.98
C THR A 25 2.25 -0.26 27.44
N LEU A 26 1.82 -1.07 26.47
CA LEU A 26 0.43 -1.06 25.99
C LEU A 26 -0.54 -1.39 27.11
N ASN A 27 -0.23 -2.37 27.97
CA ASN A 27 -1.04 -2.66 29.15
C ASN A 27 -1.08 -1.51 30.15
N LYS A 28 0.02 -0.76 30.34
CA LYS A 28 0.04 0.41 31.23
C LYS A 28 -0.81 1.57 30.70
N VAL A 29 -0.95 1.71 29.39
CA VAL A 29 -1.79 2.74 28.76
C VAL A 29 -3.25 2.30 28.60
N TYR A 30 -3.49 1.02 28.31
CA TYR A 30 -4.82 0.46 28.08
C TYR A 30 -5.58 0.20 29.39
N LYS A 31 -4.90 -0.28 30.44
CA LYS A 31 -5.53 -0.66 31.71
C LYS A 31 -6.20 0.51 32.45
N PRO A 32 -5.65 1.73 32.46
CA PRO A 32 -6.31 2.90 33.05
C PRO A 32 -7.49 3.46 32.25
N LEU A 33 -7.69 3.03 30.99
CA LEU A 33 -8.81 3.52 30.18
C LEU A 33 -10.13 3.02 30.78
N THR A 34 -11.16 3.85 30.70
CA THR A 34 -12.51 3.44 31.08
C THR A 34 -13.03 2.36 30.14
N GLU A 35 -13.92 1.49 30.60
CA GLU A 35 -14.52 0.45 29.74
C GLU A 35 -15.21 1.04 28.52
N LYS A 36 -15.84 2.22 28.67
CA LYS A 36 -16.41 2.97 27.54
C LYS A 36 -15.35 3.35 26.50
N VAL A 37 -14.18 3.83 26.93
CA VAL A 37 -13.09 4.18 26.00
C VAL A 37 -12.48 2.92 25.36
N LYS A 38 -12.39 1.81 26.09
CA LYS A 38 -11.95 0.51 25.54
C LYS A 38 -12.92 -0.03 24.50
N GLU A 39 -14.23 0.05 24.76
CA GLU A 39 -15.27 -0.34 23.80
C GLU A 39 -15.24 0.53 22.55
N GLU A 40 -15.04 1.85 22.68
CA GLU A 40 -14.87 2.75 21.53
C GLU A 40 -13.56 2.46 20.78
N LEU A 41 -12.45 2.20 21.47
CA LEU A 41 -11.18 1.79 20.85
C LEU A 41 -11.26 0.41 20.17
N ALA A 42 -12.14 -0.48 20.61
CA ALA A 42 -12.38 -1.77 19.96
C ALA A 42 -13.26 -1.62 18.70
N LYS A 43 -14.15 -0.61 18.67
CA LYS A 43 -14.93 -0.24 17.48
C LYS A 43 -14.05 0.46 16.43
N LEU A 44 -13.07 1.23 16.89
CA LEU A 44 -11.98 1.74 16.08
C LEU A 44 -11.13 0.54 15.65
N LYS A 45 -11.18 0.14 14.38
CA LYS A 45 -10.27 -0.88 13.85
C LYS A 45 -8.84 -0.30 13.83
N VAL A 46 -8.19 -0.27 14.98
CA VAL A 46 -6.86 0.35 15.16
C VAL A 46 -5.82 -0.50 14.43
N PHE A 47 -5.32 0.03 13.32
CA PHE A 47 -4.17 -0.53 12.61
C PHE A 47 -2.89 -0.14 13.34
N PHE A 48 -2.33 -1.07 14.12
CA PHE A 48 -0.97 -0.92 14.65
C PHE A 48 0.03 -1.23 13.54
N MET A 49 0.55 -0.18 12.90
CA MET A 49 1.65 -0.32 11.96
C MET A 49 2.97 -0.15 12.74
N PHE A 50 3.73 -1.24 12.81
CA PHE A 50 5.02 -1.28 13.51
C PHE A 50 6.03 -0.36 12.83
N MET A 51 6.41 0.72 13.51
CA MET A 51 7.51 1.61 13.12
C MET A 51 8.83 0.91 13.43
N GLY A 52 9.74 0.80 12.46
CA GLY A 52 11.05 0.16 12.62
C GLY A 52 11.99 0.85 13.64
N ASP A 53 13.23 0.36 13.74
CA ASP A 53 14.26 0.80 14.71
C ASP A 53 14.43 2.33 14.79
N THR A 54 14.43 2.85 16.01
CA THR A 54 14.38 4.28 16.37
C THR A 54 15.73 5.00 16.25
N LYS A 55 16.82 4.29 15.91
CA LYS A 55 18.21 4.81 15.91
C LYS A 55 18.56 5.85 14.83
N SER A 56 17.61 6.39 14.07
CA SER A 56 17.85 7.54 13.18
C SER A 56 16.79 8.63 13.37
N PRO A 57 16.89 9.47 14.41
CA PRO A 57 15.88 10.48 14.75
C PRO A 57 15.99 11.79 13.96
N ASN A 58 17.09 12.05 13.23
CA ASN A 58 17.46 13.44 12.93
C ASN A 58 16.69 14.15 11.79
N LYS A 59 15.63 13.58 11.21
CA LYS A 59 14.82 14.27 10.17
C LYS A 59 13.36 13.80 10.09
N LYS A 60 12.64 13.70 11.22
CA LYS A 60 11.20 13.39 11.19
C LYS A 60 10.38 14.68 11.30
N GLN A 61 9.89 15.19 10.17
CA GLN A 61 8.82 16.17 10.13
C GLN A 61 7.51 15.42 9.89
N GLN A 62 6.59 15.49 10.83
CA GLN A 62 5.23 14.99 10.68
C GLN A 62 4.38 16.12 10.10
N PHE A 63 3.80 15.89 8.92
CA PHE A 63 2.97 16.88 8.23
C PHE A 63 1.46 16.62 8.41
N ARG A 64 1.08 15.40 8.84
CA ARG A 64 -0.30 14.98 9.12
C ARG A 64 -0.45 14.49 10.56
N SER A 65 -1.39 15.05 11.31
CA SER A 65 -1.76 14.59 12.66
C SER A 65 -2.66 13.35 12.63
N GLU A 66 -3.51 13.23 11.61
CA GLU A 66 -4.54 12.17 11.53
C GLU A 66 -4.84 11.69 10.11
N ILE A 67 -5.09 10.39 9.95
CA ILE A 67 -5.62 9.80 8.71
C ILE A 67 -7.10 9.54 8.90
N ILE A 68 -7.93 10.23 8.14
CA ILE A 68 -9.39 10.06 8.18
C ILE A 68 -9.79 9.04 7.12
N LEU A 69 -10.39 7.93 7.56
CA LEU A 69 -10.98 6.95 6.64
C LEU A 69 -12.30 7.48 6.08
N HIS A 70 -12.66 7.06 4.87
CA HIS A 70 -13.97 7.30 4.28
C HIS A 70 -14.69 5.97 3.99
N PRO A 71 -15.28 5.32 5.01
CA PRO A 71 -15.72 3.92 4.91
C PRO A 71 -16.75 3.64 3.82
N GLU A 72 -17.58 4.62 3.48
CA GLU A 72 -18.59 4.55 2.42
C GLU A 72 -17.99 4.25 1.03
N TRP A 73 -16.71 4.58 0.82
CA TRP A 73 -15.98 4.33 -0.42
C TRP A 73 -15.02 3.15 -0.34
N ASN A 74 -15.05 2.40 0.77
CA ASN A 74 -14.33 1.15 0.87
C ASN A 74 -14.96 0.13 -0.08
N CYS A 75 -14.13 -0.65 -0.74
CA CYS A 75 -14.60 -1.62 -1.72
C CYS A 75 -13.67 -2.82 -1.79
N ILE A 76 -14.26 -3.95 -2.16
CA ILE A 76 -13.55 -5.17 -2.53
C ILE A 76 -13.60 -5.27 -4.05
N TYR A 77 -12.44 -5.48 -4.66
CA TYR A 77 -12.31 -5.67 -6.09
C TYR A 77 -12.07 -7.16 -6.39
N ASP A 78 -13.12 -7.85 -6.80
CA ASP A 78 -13.05 -9.25 -7.28
C ASP A 78 -14.36 -9.66 -7.97
N VAL A 79 -14.33 -10.80 -8.65
CA VAL A 79 -15.53 -11.47 -9.18
C VAL A 79 -16.48 -11.80 -8.03
N GLY A 80 -17.70 -11.25 -8.07
CA GLY A 80 -18.67 -11.33 -6.98
C GLY A 80 -18.73 -10.09 -6.09
N HIS A 81 -17.80 -9.14 -6.27
CA HIS A 81 -17.80 -7.82 -5.66
C HIS A 81 -17.78 -6.72 -6.74
N ILE A 82 -17.05 -5.60 -6.54
CA ILE A 82 -16.88 -4.59 -7.57
C ILE A 82 -15.88 -5.12 -8.61
N TYR A 83 -16.31 -5.25 -9.85
CA TYR A 83 -15.51 -5.83 -10.90
C TYR A 83 -15.82 -5.21 -12.27
N TRP A 84 -14.80 -5.09 -13.11
CA TRP A 84 -14.95 -4.76 -14.53
C TRP A 84 -13.78 -5.33 -15.34
N THR A 85 -13.99 -5.52 -16.64
CA THR A 85 -12.97 -5.97 -17.59
C THR A 85 -12.46 -4.79 -18.42
N GLY A 86 -11.14 -4.75 -18.68
CA GLY A 86 -10.53 -3.67 -19.44
C GLY A 86 -10.50 -2.35 -18.66
N SER A 87 -10.31 -1.24 -19.38
CA SER A 87 -10.32 0.09 -18.78
C SER A 87 -11.71 0.45 -18.27
N LEU A 88 -11.81 1.01 -17.06
CA LEU A 88 -13.07 1.51 -16.51
C LEU A 88 -13.68 2.59 -17.41
N GLN A 89 -14.99 2.48 -17.67
CA GLN A 89 -15.77 3.40 -18.51
C GLN A 89 -17.00 3.93 -17.75
N ASP A 90 -16.78 4.71 -16.70
CA ASP A 90 -17.87 5.27 -15.87
C ASP A 90 -18.12 6.78 -16.14
N GLY A 91 -17.54 7.32 -17.21
CA GLY A 91 -17.66 8.72 -17.60
C GLY A 91 -16.82 9.70 -16.78
N ARG A 92 -16.06 9.25 -15.77
CA ARG A 92 -15.20 10.14 -14.97
C ARG A 92 -13.81 10.26 -15.58
N ASP A 93 -13.30 11.48 -15.59
CA ASP A 93 -11.96 11.79 -16.07
C ASP A 93 -10.90 11.42 -15.02
N ARG A 94 -10.15 10.35 -15.30
CA ARG A 94 -9.02 9.85 -14.49
C ARG A 94 -7.67 10.18 -15.11
N GLY A 95 -7.59 11.25 -15.89
CA GLY A 95 -6.33 11.71 -16.43
C GLY A 95 -5.79 10.82 -17.56
N LYS A 96 -4.46 10.75 -17.64
CA LYS A 96 -3.74 10.22 -18.81
C LYS A 96 -3.85 8.69 -18.95
N PHE A 97 -4.04 7.98 -17.84
CA PHE A 97 -3.90 6.53 -17.80
C PHE A 97 -5.23 5.81 -17.64
N HIS A 98 -5.35 4.66 -18.30
CA HIS A 98 -6.47 3.75 -18.13
C HIS A 98 -6.49 3.19 -16.70
N TYR A 99 -7.69 3.03 -16.15
CA TYR A 99 -7.87 2.45 -14.82
C TYR A 99 -8.46 1.05 -14.92
N PHE A 100 -7.62 0.06 -14.66
CA PHE A 100 -8.00 -1.36 -14.67
C PHE A 100 -8.45 -1.81 -13.28
N CYS A 101 -9.28 -2.85 -13.23
CA CYS A 101 -9.78 -3.38 -11.97
C CYS A 101 -8.64 -4.00 -11.15
N PRO A 102 -8.37 -3.54 -9.91
CA PRO A 102 -7.33 -4.11 -9.07
C PRO A 102 -7.85 -5.38 -8.37
N ILE A 103 -8.10 -6.43 -9.16
CA ILE A 103 -8.66 -7.71 -8.72
C ILE A 103 -7.81 -8.30 -7.58
N GLY A 104 -8.46 -8.82 -6.53
CA GLY A 104 -7.79 -9.39 -5.37
C GLY A 104 -7.52 -8.40 -4.23
N TRP A 105 -7.91 -7.13 -4.39
CA TRP A 105 -7.61 -6.08 -3.42
C TRP A 105 -8.85 -5.50 -2.76
N LYS A 106 -8.71 -5.16 -1.47
CA LYS A 106 -9.66 -4.36 -0.71
C LYS A 106 -9.11 -2.95 -0.53
N ARG A 107 -9.87 -1.95 -0.95
CA ARG A 107 -9.52 -0.55 -0.77
C ARG A 107 -10.14 -0.02 0.51
N TYR A 108 -9.29 0.58 1.33
CA TYR A 108 -9.67 1.46 2.43
C TYR A 108 -9.47 2.89 1.97
N ALA A 109 -10.57 3.57 1.66
CA ALA A 109 -10.55 4.92 1.13
C ALA A 109 -10.17 5.93 2.23
N PHE A 110 -9.42 6.95 1.85
CA PHE A 110 -9.14 8.09 2.72
C PHE A 110 -10.05 9.24 2.36
N TYR A 111 -10.55 9.92 3.39
CA TYR A 111 -11.15 11.23 3.22
C TYR A 111 -10.02 12.22 2.94
N VAL A 112 -10.17 12.97 1.84
CA VAL A 112 -9.17 13.94 1.37
C VAL A 112 -9.80 15.32 1.22
N THR A 113 -11.01 15.41 0.68
CA THR A 113 -11.78 16.65 0.51
C THR A 113 -13.24 16.34 0.17
N ASP A 114 -14.14 17.30 0.40
CA ASP A 114 -15.58 17.18 0.10
C ASP A 114 -15.89 17.16 -1.41
N ASN A 115 -15.11 17.86 -2.24
CA ASN A 115 -15.32 17.95 -3.69
C ASN A 115 -14.38 17.04 -4.48
N PHE A 116 -14.17 15.80 -4.00
CA PHE A 116 -13.15 14.87 -4.50
C PHE A 116 -13.13 14.72 -6.03
N ASP A 117 -14.27 14.47 -6.66
CA ASP A 117 -14.35 14.26 -8.10
C ASP A 117 -14.01 15.52 -8.91
N GLU A 118 -14.33 16.72 -8.41
CA GLU A 118 -13.98 17.99 -9.04
C GLU A 118 -12.49 18.28 -8.89
N LYS A 119 -11.96 18.18 -7.66
CA LYS A 119 -10.55 18.45 -7.35
C LYS A 119 -9.60 17.55 -8.15
N PHE A 120 -9.94 16.26 -8.25
CA PHE A 120 -9.08 15.25 -8.88
C PHE A 120 -9.50 14.92 -10.32
N LYS A 121 -10.34 15.73 -10.95
CA LYS A 121 -10.67 15.60 -12.37
C LYS A 121 -9.39 15.70 -13.21
N GLY A 122 -9.13 14.70 -14.05
CA GLY A 122 -7.92 14.66 -14.89
C GLY A 122 -6.65 14.19 -14.16
N TRP A 123 -6.77 13.78 -12.89
CA TRP A 123 -5.65 13.20 -12.15
C TRP A 123 -5.60 11.68 -12.36
N SER A 124 -4.42 11.22 -12.77
CA SER A 124 -4.12 9.81 -12.99
C SER A 124 -4.16 9.03 -11.68
N ILE A 125 -4.61 7.77 -11.76
CA ILE A 125 -4.48 6.84 -10.64
C ILE A 125 -3.14 6.12 -10.76
N GLY A 126 -2.40 6.05 -9.65
CA GLY A 126 -1.17 5.30 -9.56
C GLY A 126 -1.08 4.53 -8.25
N TYR A 127 -0.12 3.61 -8.20
CA TYR A 127 0.12 2.71 -7.10
C TYR A 127 1.56 2.82 -6.61
N HIS A 128 1.75 2.90 -5.31
CA HIS A 128 3.07 2.95 -4.69
C HIS A 128 3.20 1.81 -3.68
N GLY A 129 4.01 0.81 -4.03
CA GLY A 129 4.37 -0.28 -3.11
C GLY A 129 5.36 0.21 -2.07
N THR A 130 5.21 -0.23 -0.81
CA THR A 130 6.17 0.10 0.25
C THR A 130 6.30 -1.03 1.26
N LYS A 131 7.29 -0.93 2.15
CA LYS A 131 7.49 -1.86 3.27
C LYS A 131 6.57 -1.49 4.42
N PHE A 132 6.16 -2.48 5.23
CA PHE A 132 5.30 -2.25 6.40
C PHE A 132 5.90 -1.26 7.38
N ALA A 133 7.23 -1.30 7.57
CA ALA A 133 7.94 -0.40 8.47
C ALA A 133 7.87 1.08 8.07
N TYR A 134 7.53 1.39 6.81
CA TYR A 134 7.47 2.76 6.28
C TYR A 134 6.06 3.25 5.97
N GLY A 135 5.07 2.35 5.89
CA GLY A 135 3.71 2.72 5.51
C GLY A 135 3.14 3.86 6.35
N LEU A 136 3.30 3.79 7.68
CA LEU A 136 2.71 4.80 8.57
C LEU A 136 3.41 6.14 8.41
N SER A 137 4.75 6.13 8.36
CA SER A 137 5.51 7.34 8.15
C SER A 137 5.16 8.01 6.82
N ILE A 138 4.93 7.23 5.75
CA ILE A 138 4.53 7.77 4.46
C ILE A 138 3.12 8.36 4.53
N LEU A 139 2.18 7.66 5.16
CA LEU A 139 0.80 8.16 5.29
C LEU A 139 0.72 9.43 6.14
N LEU A 140 1.60 9.59 7.13
CA LEU A 140 1.62 10.72 8.05
C LEU A 140 2.54 11.87 7.62
N SER A 141 3.56 11.59 6.80
CA SER A 141 4.59 12.57 6.44
C SER A 141 4.63 12.85 4.95
N GLY A 142 3.92 12.08 4.12
CA GLY A 142 4.00 12.18 2.66
C GLY A 142 5.11 11.31 2.06
N LEU A 143 5.35 11.50 0.76
CA LEU A 143 6.35 10.73 0.00
C LEU A 143 7.61 11.55 -0.26
N ALA A 144 8.76 10.98 0.08
CA ALA A 144 10.05 11.55 -0.32
C ALA A 144 10.44 11.03 -1.73
N PRO A 145 11.13 11.84 -2.55
CA PRO A 145 11.67 11.38 -3.82
C PRO A 145 12.72 10.30 -3.59
N GLY A 146 12.76 9.32 -4.49
CA GLY A 146 13.82 8.33 -4.56
C GLY A 146 15.10 8.96 -5.12
N ILE A 147 16.20 8.84 -4.38
CA ILE A 147 17.52 9.39 -4.78
C ILE A 147 18.16 8.57 -5.92
N LYS A 148 17.78 7.29 -6.06
CA LYS A 148 18.29 6.36 -7.08
C LYS A 148 17.16 5.54 -7.67
N ALA A 149 16.42 6.13 -8.60
CA ALA A 149 15.41 5.44 -9.39
C ALA A 149 15.88 5.23 -10.83
N VAL A 150 15.38 4.15 -11.46
CA VAL A 150 15.78 3.75 -12.82
C VAL A 150 15.40 4.81 -13.85
N LEU A 151 14.26 5.47 -13.64
CA LEU A 151 13.74 6.58 -14.46
C LEU A 151 14.10 7.96 -13.85
N GLY A 152 15.20 8.03 -13.12
CA GLY A 152 15.71 9.26 -12.49
C GLY A 152 14.96 9.71 -11.22
N GLU A 153 15.34 10.88 -10.70
CA GLU A 153 14.91 11.38 -9.39
C GLU A 153 13.43 11.79 -9.34
N GLY A 154 12.73 11.41 -8.27
CA GLY A 154 11.33 11.78 -8.05
C GLY A 154 10.56 10.69 -7.31
N ILE A 155 9.24 10.79 -7.29
CA ILE A 155 8.40 9.75 -6.69
C ILE A 155 8.05 8.71 -7.75
N SER A 156 8.46 7.47 -7.52
CA SER A 156 8.10 6.35 -8.38
C SER A 156 6.72 5.81 -8.02
N ILE A 157 5.85 5.70 -9.02
CA ILE A 157 4.54 5.05 -8.96
C ILE A 157 4.41 4.08 -10.13
N SER A 158 3.44 3.18 -10.06
CA SER A 158 3.07 2.27 -11.13
C SER A 158 1.60 2.42 -11.51
N GLN A 159 1.27 2.26 -12.78
CA GLN A 159 -0.12 2.13 -13.23
C GLN A 159 -0.71 0.74 -12.94
N SER A 160 0.16 -0.25 -12.78
CA SER A 160 -0.20 -1.62 -12.45
C SER A 160 -0.05 -1.88 -10.94
N ILE A 161 -1.16 -2.20 -10.28
CA ILE A 161 -1.10 -2.70 -8.90
C ILE A 161 -0.42 -4.07 -8.84
N ILE A 162 -0.53 -4.89 -9.90
CA ILE A 162 0.13 -6.20 -9.99
C ILE A 162 1.65 -5.99 -9.92
N TYR A 163 2.18 -5.06 -10.70
CA TYR A 163 3.59 -4.67 -10.65
C TYR A 163 3.99 -4.07 -9.30
N ALA A 164 3.22 -3.09 -8.80
CA ALA A 164 3.48 -2.44 -7.51
C ALA A 164 3.45 -3.43 -6.32
N SER A 165 2.73 -4.54 -6.48
CA SER A 165 2.63 -5.59 -5.46
C SER A 165 3.82 -6.53 -5.39
N HIS A 166 4.78 -6.41 -6.32
CA HIS A 166 5.99 -7.22 -6.30
C HIS A 166 6.72 -7.01 -4.97
N PRO A 167 7.25 -8.07 -4.33
CA PRO A 167 7.76 -7.97 -2.97
C PRO A 167 8.96 -7.03 -2.78
N ARG A 168 9.68 -6.69 -3.88
CA ARG A 168 10.69 -5.61 -3.88
C ARG A 168 10.09 -4.27 -3.46
N TYR A 169 8.88 -3.96 -3.93
CA TYR A 169 8.16 -2.72 -3.66
C TYR A 169 7.22 -2.87 -2.46
N ALA A 170 6.27 -3.80 -2.55
CA ALA A 170 5.28 -4.04 -1.50
C ALA A 170 5.62 -5.29 -0.68
N GLU A 171 6.06 -5.10 0.56
CA GLU A 171 6.44 -6.21 1.44
C GLU A 171 5.29 -7.22 1.62
N VAL A 172 5.62 -8.51 1.57
CA VAL A 172 4.73 -9.60 1.96
C VAL A 172 4.98 -9.91 3.42
N LYS A 173 3.97 -9.73 4.26
CA LYS A 173 4.07 -10.05 5.68
C LYS A 173 3.22 -11.27 6.01
N ARG A 174 3.86 -12.27 6.63
CA ARG A 174 3.11 -13.39 7.23
C ARG A 174 2.38 -12.88 8.47
N ILE A 175 1.10 -13.19 8.57
CA ILE A 175 0.29 -12.95 9.76
C ILE A 175 0.69 -14.00 10.79
N GLU A 176 1.05 -13.58 12.00
CA GLU A 176 1.43 -14.52 13.06
C GLU A 176 0.19 -15.31 13.49
N SER A 177 0.35 -16.60 13.78
CA SER A 177 -0.77 -17.52 14.10
C SER A 177 -1.65 -17.05 15.27
N LYS A 178 -1.07 -16.32 16.22
CA LYS A 178 -1.78 -15.72 17.36
C LYS A 178 -2.69 -14.53 16.96
N ASP A 179 -2.42 -13.93 15.80
CA ASP A 179 -3.08 -12.73 15.29
C ASP A 179 -4.03 -13.03 14.12
N GLU A 180 -3.97 -14.22 13.52
CA GLU A 180 -4.85 -14.66 12.43
C GLU A 180 -6.33 -14.45 12.77
N ARG A 181 -6.77 -14.82 13.98
CA ARG A 181 -8.17 -14.65 14.39
C ARG A 181 -8.56 -13.21 14.73
N ASN A 182 -7.59 -12.33 14.97
CA ASN A 182 -7.86 -10.97 15.47
C ASN A 182 -8.06 -9.97 14.34
N PHE A 183 -7.40 -10.17 13.20
CA PHE A 183 -7.39 -9.18 12.12
C PHE A 183 -8.00 -9.68 10.80
N PHE A 184 -7.72 -10.91 10.40
CA PHE A 184 -8.13 -11.44 9.10
C PHE A 184 -8.47 -12.93 9.22
N LEU A 185 -9.76 -13.24 9.29
CA LEU A 185 -10.20 -14.62 9.50
C LEU A 185 -9.68 -15.51 8.38
N ASN A 186 -8.88 -16.53 8.72
CA ASN A 186 -8.22 -17.45 7.77
C ASN A 186 -7.12 -16.83 6.88
N GLY A 187 -6.77 -15.56 7.07
CA GLY A 187 -5.67 -14.91 6.38
C GLY A 187 -4.31 -15.32 6.96
N LYS A 188 -3.37 -15.73 6.11
CA LYS A 188 -1.99 -16.07 6.51
C LYS A 188 -0.94 -15.07 6.05
N TYR A 189 -1.21 -14.33 4.99
CA TYR A 189 -0.32 -13.32 4.45
C TYR A 189 -1.09 -12.05 4.13
N VAL A 190 -0.41 -10.91 4.30
CA VAL A 190 -0.94 -9.58 3.98
C VAL A 190 0.09 -8.76 3.22
N GLN A 191 -0.39 -8.00 2.24
CA GLN A 191 0.34 -6.97 1.53
C GLN A 191 -0.49 -5.70 1.50
N PHE A 192 0.19 -4.55 1.44
CA PHE A 192 -0.50 -3.31 1.10
C PHE A 192 0.28 -2.48 0.07
N VAL A 193 -0.48 -1.66 -0.65
CA VAL A 193 -0.02 -0.72 -1.65
C VAL A 193 -0.80 0.57 -1.46
N LEU A 194 -0.14 1.72 -1.60
CA LEU A 194 -0.81 3.01 -1.55
C LEU A 194 -1.45 3.29 -2.91
N GLN A 195 -2.72 3.65 -2.94
CA GLN A 195 -3.36 4.22 -4.12
C GLN A 195 -3.24 5.74 -4.06
N CYS A 196 -2.76 6.33 -5.14
CA CYS A 196 -2.52 7.76 -5.26
C CYS A 196 -3.30 8.37 -6.43
N ARG A 197 -3.71 9.63 -6.28
CA ARG A 197 -4.05 10.53 -7.38
C ARG A 197 -2.83 11.37 -7.72
N VAL A 198 -2.51 11.47 -9.00
CA VAL A 198 -1.32 12.13 -9.50
C VAL A 198 -1.72 13.13 -10.58
N LEU A 199 -1.30 14.37 -10.42
CA LEU A 199 -1.58 15.42 -11.38
C LEU A 199 -0.85 15.12 -12.69
N SER A 200 -1.62 14.83 -13.76
CA SER A 200 -1.07 14.20 -14.97
C SER A 200 0.05 15.01 -15.64
N LYS A 201 0.04 16.35 -15.53
CA LYS A 201 1.10 17.24 -16.06
C LYS A 201 2.43 17.13 -15.29
N ASN A 202 2.44 16.57 -14.09
CA ASN A 202 3.64 16.38 -13.26
C ASN A 202 4.25 14.98 -13.39
N ILE A 203 3.71 14.14 -14.26
CA ILE A 203 4.34 12.87 -14.63
C ILE A 203 5.45 13.19 -15.64
N LYS A 204 6.70 13.22 -15.18
CA LYS A 204 7.84 13.61 -16.00
C LYS A 204 8.27 12.51 -16.97
N GLU A 205 8.14 11.25 -16.55
CA GLU A 205 8.65 10.10 -17.28
C GLU A 205 7.73 8.90 -17.05
N VAL A 206 7.54 8.14 -18.13
CA VAL A 206 6.87 6.84 -18.15
C VAL A 206 7.82 5.89 -18.84
N GLY A 207 8.12 4.77 -18.21
CA GLY A 207 9.14 3.87 -18.70
C GLY A 207 8.87 2.41 -18.37
N PRO A 208 9.77 1.54 -18.83
CA PRO A 208 9.61 0.11 -18.69
C PRO A 208 9.71 -0.34 -17.24
N GLU A 209 9.27 -1.56 -17.01
CA GLU A 209 9.52 -2.28 -15.77
C GLU A 209 11.04 -2.38 -15.50
N SER A 210 11.43 -2.25 -14.22
CA SER A 210 12.83 -2.24 -13.79
C SER A 210 13.26 -3.52 -13.05
N LEU A 211 12.39 -4.53 -13.05
CA LEU A 211 12.64 -5.82 -12.43
C LEU A 211 13.19 -6.85 -13.42
N GLY A 212 13.26 -6.52 -14.71
CA GLY A 212 13.82 -7.37 -15.74
C GLY A 212 13.01 -8.64 -15.98
N ALA A 213 11.68 -8.57 -15.92
CA ALA A 213 10.77 -9.67 -16.24
C ALA A 213 10.77 -9.96 -17.77
N ARG A 214 11.89 -10.50 -18.28
CA ARG A 214 12.13 -10.65 -19.72
C ARG A 214 11.16 -11.65 -20.34
N GLY A 215 10.41 -11.19 -21.35
CA GLY A 215 9.56 -12.05 -22.18
C GLY A 215 8.26 -12.51 -21.53
N ILE A 216 7.92 -11.99 -20.34
CA ILE A 216 6.65 -12.29 -19.65
C ILE A 216 5.88 -11.00 -19.44
N ALA A 217 4.62 -10.99 -19.85
CA ALA A 217 3.70 -9.90 -19.54
C ALA A 217 3.43 -9.87 -18.02
N ILE A 218 3.72 -8.73 -17.39
CA ILE A 218 3.53 -8.52 -15.95
C ILE A 218 2.05 -8.31 -15.62
N ASP A 219 1.41 -7.41 -16.36
CA ASP A 219 0.00 -7.08 -16.23
C ASP A 219 -0.66 -7.34 -17.59
N PRO A 220 -1.75 -8.12 -17.66
CA PRO A 220 -2.41 -8.40 -18.93
C PRO A 220 -2.99 -7.16 -19.61
N ASN A 221 -3.14 -6.04 -18.90
CA ASN A 221 -3.73 -4.81 -19.44
C ASN A 221 -2.71 -3.73 -19.81
N LEU A 222 -1.43 -3.91 -19.48
CA LEU A 222 -0.40 -2.88 -19.66
C LEU A 222 0.85 -3.48 -20.32
N SER A 223 1.45 -2.73 -21.24
CA SER A 223 2.77 -3.10 -21.78
C SER A 223 3.83 -2.98 -20.69
N ASN A 224 4.79 -3.91 -20.68
CA ASN A 224 5.96 -3.81 -19.80
C ASN A 224 6.76 -2.52 -20.02
N ASP A 225 6.60 -1.83 -21.16
CA ASP A 225 7.27 -0.57 -21.49
C ASP A 225 6.70 0.67 -20.78
N VAL A 226 5.57 0.54 -20.07
CA VAL A 226 4.86 1.67 -19.41
C VAL A 226 4.49 1.39 -17.95
N MET A 227 5.23 0.51 -17.29
CA MET A 227 4.91 0.04 -15.93
C MET A 227 5.25 1.07 -14.86
N GLU A 228 6.37 1.78 -15.02
CA GLU A 228 6.85 2.75 -14.03
C GLU A 228 6.62 4.17 -14.51
N CYS A 229 6.25 5.03 -13.57
CA CYS A 229 6.12 6.46 -13.79
C CYS A 229 6.89 7.19 -12.70
N VAL A 230 7.52 8.30 -13.05
CA VAL A 230 8.11 9.20 -12.07
C VAL A 230 7.36 10.51 -12.06
N VAL A 231 6.96 10.90 -10.85
CA VAL A 231 6.30 12.17 -10.57
C VAL A 231 7.35 13.18 -10.14
N ASP A 232 7.34 14.33 -10.80
CA ASP A 232 8.14 15.48 -10.45
C ASP A 232 7.71 16.05 -9.10
N THR A 233 8.68 16.21 -8.20
CA THR A 233 8.48 16.79 -6.87
C THR A 233 8.64 18.30 -6.85
N GLN A 234 8.99 18.93 -7.98
CA GLN A 234 9.19 20.39 -8.09
C GLN A 234 10.15 20.91 -7.03
N ASP A 235 11.28 20.22 -6.86
CA ASP A 235 12.31 20.49 -5.85
C ASP A 235 11.84 20.38 -4.38
N LYS A 236 10.61 19.90 -4.12
CA LYS A 236 10.15 19.58 -2.77
C LYS A 236 10.83 18.30 -2.28
N GLY A 237 11.41 18.36 -1.09
CA GLY A 237 12.07 17.21 -0.46
C GLY A 237 11.09 16.15 0.05
N ILE A 238 9.85 16.53 0.34
CA ILE A 238 8.77 15.64 0.75
C ILE A 238 7.47 16.18 0.13
N MET A 239 6.70 15.29 -0.49
CA MET A 239 5.37 15.58 -1.01
C MET A 239 4.33 15.29 0.06
N ASP A 240 3.91 16.34 0.76
CA ASP A 240 2.83 16.28 1.74
C ASP A 240 1.51 15.95 1.03
N PHE A 241 0.77 14.99 1.59
CA PHE A 241 -0.55 14.60 1.07
C PHE A 241 -1.67 15.55 1.48
N ASN A 242 -1.46 16.42 2.47
CA ASN A 242 -2.44 17.45 2.86
C ASN A 242 -2.23 18.78 2.14
N ASP A 243 -1.07 18.97 1.49
CA ASP A 243 -0.79 20.17 0.71
C ASP A 243 -1.83 20.27 -0.43
N PRO A 244 -2.67 21.32 -0.46
CA PRO A 244 -3.67 21.49 -1.51
C PRO A 244 -3.04 21.62 -2.90
N ASP A 245 -1.77 22.05 -2.97
CA ASP A 245 -0.98 22.22 -4.19
C ASP A 245 -0.02 21.03 -4.43
N SER A 246 -0.18 19.93 -3.68
CA SER A 246 0.60 18.73 -3.89
C SER A 246 0.36 18.16 -5.28
N THR A 247 1.40 17.61 -5.93
CA THR A 247 1.26 16.98 -7.25
C THR A 247 0.82 15.52 -7.15
N ILE A 248 0.81 14.97 -5.93
CA ILE A 248 0.42 13.59 -5.62
C ILE A 248 -0.27 13.53 -4.27
N VAL A 249 -1.39 12.82 -4.19
CA VAL A 249 -2.14 12.62 -2.94
C VAL A 249 -2.47 11.14 -2.76
N CYS A 250 -2.25 10.58 -1.57
CA CYS A 250 -2.70 9.24 -1.27
C CYS A 250 -4.20 9.24 -0.95
N THR A 251 -4.98 8.52 -1.75
CA THR A 251 -6.45 8.49 -1.67
C THR A 251 -7.00 7.17 -1.15
N GLY A 252 -6.13 6.21 -0.85
CA GLY A 252 -6.53 4.98 -0.20
C GLY A 252 -5.39 4.01 0.03
N LEU A 253 -5.65 3.06 0.90
CA LEU A 253 -4.80 1.91 1.18
C LEU A 253 -5.41 0.68 0.51
N MET A 254 -4.69 0.08 -0.43
CA MET A 254 -5.05 -1.19 -1.04
C MET A 254 -4.46 -2.30 -0.19
N ILE A 255 -5.28 -3.19 0.35
CA ILE A 255 -4.85 -4.34 1.14
C ILE A 255 -5.24 -5.62 0.40
N ARG A 256 -4.28 -6.55 0.29
CA ARG A 256 -4.50 -7.92 -0.18
C ARG A 256 -4.18 -8.88 0.95
N VAL A 257 -5.10 -9.79 1.23
CA VAL A 257 -4.93 -10.86 2.22
C VAL A 257 -5.11 -12.20 1.52
N THR A 258 -4.26 -13.16 1.85
CA THR A 258 -4.28 -14.49 1.23
C THR A 258 -4.07 -15.62 2.23
N ASP A 259 -4.60 -16.80 1.92
CA ASP A 259 -4.48 -18.02 2.72
C ASP A 259 -3.13 -18.74 2.58
N ASN A 260 -2.38 -18.42 1.53
CA ASN A 260 -1.00 -18.86 1.26
C ASN A 260 -0.17 -17.69 0.72
N HIS A 261 1.10 -17.91 0.42
CA HIS A 261 1.98 -16.83 -0.01
C HIS A 261 1.47 -16.24 -1.35
N PRO A 262 1.34 -14.90 -1.50
CA PRO A 262 0.77 -14.27 -2.68
C PRO A 262 1.57 -14.52 -3.97
N GLY A 263 2.82 -14.95 -3.87
CA GLY A 263 3.63 -15.44 -5.01
C GLY A 263 3.08 -16.71 -5.67
N LEU A 264 2.09 -17.37 -5.07
CA LEU A 264 1.37 -18.51 -5.66
C LEU A 264 0.10 -18.07 -6.43
N LEU A 265 -0.28 -16.80 -6.37
CA LEU A 265 -1.41 -16.27 -7.13
C LEU A 265 -1.11 -16.28 -8.64
N PRO A 266 -2.12 -16.45 -9.52
CA PRO A 266 -1.93 -16.40 -10.97
C PRO A 266 -1.31 -15.09 -11.46
N GLU A 267 -1.68 -13.93 -10.90
CA GLU A 267 -1.13 -12.63 -11.31
C GLU A 267 0.29 -12.38 -10.81
N SER A 268 0.79 -13.18 -9.87
CA SER A 268 2.14 -13.08 -9.31
C SER A 268 3.16 -13.99 -10.02
N GLN A 269 2.75 -14.74 -11.05
CA GLN A 269 3.62 -15.74 -11.68
C GLN A 269 4.83 -15.14 -12.41
N TRP A 270 4.78 -13.87 -12.79
CA TRP A 270 5.93 -13.19 -13.38
C TRP A 270 7.06 -12.94 -12.36
N TRP A 271 6.80 -13.03 -11.04
CA TRP A 271 7.80 -12.84 -9.99
C TRP A 271 8.96 -13.84 -10.08
N TYR A 272 8.73 -15.02 -10.65
CA TYR A 272 9.77 -16.04 -10.85
C TYR A 272 10.70 -15.73 -12.04
N SER A 273 10.35 -14.72 -12.84
CA SER A 273 11.10 -14.32 -14.04
C SER A 273 11.69 -12.92 -13.95
N SER A 274 11.47 -12.21 -12.85
CA SER A 274 12.20 -10.98 -12.57
C SER A 274 13.66 -11.30 -12.19
N HIS A 275 14.58 -10.43 -12.61
CA HIS A 275 15.99 -10.43 -12.22
C HIS A 275 16.14 -9.99 -10.77
N ILE A 276 15.66 -10.84 -9.87
CA ILE A 276 15.92 -10.73 -8.45
C ILE A 276 17.27 -11.40 -8.22
N CYS A 277 18.34 -10.60 -8.19
CA CYS A 277 19.73 -10.94 -7.83
C CYS A 277 20.14 -12.43 -7.95
N ASN A 278 20.96 -12.75 -8.96
CA ASN A 278 21.63 -14.04 -9.22
C ASN A 278 21.45 -15.16 -8.16
N HIS A 279 20.53 -16.07 -8.46
CA HIS A 279 20.42 -17.47 -8.05
C HIS A 279 21.24 -17.92 -6.82
N LYS A 280 20.64 -17.81 -5.63
CA LYS A 280 20.52 -18.91 -4.62
C LYS A 280 19.84 -18.43 -3.33
N GLU A 281 20.01 -17.17 -2.98
CA GLU A 281 19.31 -16.51 -1.86
C GLU A 281 19.05 -15.07 -2.27
N CYS A 282 17.79 -14.71 -2.48
CA CYS A 282 17.46 -13.30 -2.66
C CYS A 282 17.60 -12.58 -1.31
N CYS A 283 18.78 -11.99 -1.06
CA CYS A 283 19.02 -11.20 0.14
C CYS A 283 18.12 -9.94 0.24
N CYS A 284 17.52 -9.49 -0.87
CA CYS A 284 16.82 -8.21 -0.94
C CYS A 284 15.33 -8.27 -0.58
N VAL A 285 14.72 -9.46 -0.56
CA VAL A 285 13.25 -9.56 -0.51
C VAL A 285 12.73 -10.55 0.53
N GLY A 286 13.59 -11.36 1.15
CA GLY A 286 13.21 -12.25 2.25
C GLY A 286 12.24 -13.37 1.86
N ILE A 287 12.17 -13.71 0.57
CA ILE A 287 11.28 -14.73 0.01
C ILE A 287 12.11 -15.82 -0.67
N ASP A 288 11.83 -17.07 -0.35
CA ASP A 288 12.37 -18.23 -1.04
C ASP A 288 11.49 -18.60 -2.24
N LEU A 289 11.86 -18.08 -3.42
CA LEU A 289 11.15 -18.39 -4.67
C LEU A 289 11.28 -19.87 -5.07
N SER A 290 12.33 -20.57 -4.64
CA SER A 290 12.50 -21.98 -4.96
C SER A 290 11.47 -22.82 -4.20
N GLU A 291 11.25 -22.51 -2.93
CA GLU A 291 10.22 -23.14 -2.11
C GLU A 291 8.81 -22.85 -2.65
N LEU A 292 8.52 -21.60 -3.02
CA LEU A 292 7.24 -21.26 -3.63
C LEU A 292 7.02 -21.99 -4.97
N MET A 293 8.07 -22.14 -5.79
CA MET A 293 7.99 -22.89 -7.03
C MET A 293 7.70 -24.38 -6.77
N LYS A 294 8.31 -24.99 -5.73
CA LYS A 294 7.99 -26.36 -5.32
C LYS A 294 6.54 -26.50 -4.88
N GLN A 295 6.04 -25.58 -4.06
CA GLN A 295 4.64 -25.55 -3.63
C GLN A 295 3.70 -25.46 -4.83
N ARG A 296 4.01 -24.61 -5.80
CA ARG A 296 3.26 -24.49 -7.05
C ARG A 296 3.25 -25.80 -7.84
N ILE A 297 4.41 -26.44 -8.04
CA ILE A 297 4.53 -27.73 -8.74
C ILE A 297 3.70 -28.81 -8.04
N ASN A 298 3.63 -28.77 -6.71
CA ASN A 298 2.81 -29.66 -5.89
C ASN A 298 1.31 -29.31 -5.88
N GLY A 299 0.88 -28.32 -6.66
CA GLY A 299 -0.53 -27.93 -6.79
C GLY A 299 -1.07 -27.11 -5.62
N VAL A 300 -0.21 -26.54 -4.78
CA VAL A 300 -0.65 -25.62 -3.71
C VAL A 300 -1.26 -24.39 -4.35
N LYS A 301 -2.52 -24.11 -3.98
CA LYS A 301 -3.27 -22.93 -4.44
C LYS A 301 -3.19 -21.81 -3.42
N CYS A 302 -3.41 -20.59 -3.88
CA CYS A 302 -3.52 -19.40 -3.04
C CYS A 302 -4.80 -18.67 -3.43
N ASN A 303 -5.59 -18.31 -2.43
CA ASN A 303 -6.87 -17.65 -2.57
C ASN A 303 -6.84 -16.30 -1.83
N PHE A 304 -7.59 -15.35 -2.35
CA PHE A 304 -7.86 -14.09 -1.65
C PHE A 304 -8.80 -14.33 -0.47
N ILE A 305 -8.59 -13.56 0.60
CA ILE A 305 -9.41 -13.53 1.81
C ILE A 305 -9.95 -12.12 1.98
N TYR A 306 -11.27 -11.97 2.08
CA TYR A 306 -11.94 -10.66 2.12
C TYR A 306 -12.55 -10.29 3.48
N GLU A 307 -12.71 -11.29 4.35
CA GLU A 307 -13.38 -11.22 5.66
C GLU A 307 -12.53 -10.53 6.74
#